data_AF-E6QXN2-F1
#
_entry.id   AF-E6QXN2-F1
#
_cell.length_a   1.000
_cell.length_b   1.000
_cell.length_c   1.000
_cell.angle_alpha   90.00
_cell.angle_beta   90.00
_cell.angle_gamma   90.00
#
_symmetry.space_group_name_H-M   'P 1'
#
loop_
_entity.id
_entity.type
_entity.pdbx_description
1 polymer ?
#
loop_
_entity_poly.entity_id
_entity_poly.type
_entity_poly.pdbx_seq_one_letter_code
_entity_poly.pdbx_strand_id
1 'polypeptide(L)'
;MGILAVLSFTQGLATFSQVLLGLPAALSLLGPSSFLLLSLLFTLHHLLYSTLRLCLKNTSLAPLVSIVAVLSPAISAALALLTLYFYLAPPQPGASLAHCLVNILPFAYAQILRWVSPLFTLLEGISTLLVIQVAGRVGKGWADEEDKDDGLEWRSVVALVAAALVYCAGLAGIIKTFPSLPFPAFLLGAALTAVLFLSLIGFSLKRTNVLETSLVFVYVVYSAWLSGVEAEMPSTTAVSGSSSFPSPSPLRKSHSLPPIVDRSIHSLLSYALHSAVPSFITVSETLPPHLILSLIYRVTVLHLAAKIVPVLRRASMGWDDRDERQGFWDGRTLGDEPPNMRITTVFLSYRRAILIAVYTHLLLLDGGSQTWWRWVNIALLLSVWSLELLLDAEGDDTDSVTRWKVD
;
A
#
# COMPACT_ATOMS: atom_id res chain seq x y z
N MET A 1 -23.74 12.81 -17.12
CA MET A 1 -22.88 12.19 -16.08
C MET A 1 -21.94 11.08 -16.59
N GLY A 2 -22.09 10.52 -17.80
CA GLY A 2 -21.29 9.35 -18.25
C GLY A 2 -19.88 9.63 -18.80
N ILE A 3 -19.70 10.61 -19.69
CA ILE A 3 -18.44 10.74 -20.46
C ILE A 3 -17.27 11.29 -19.63
N LEU A 4 -17.50 12.31 -18.81
CA LEU A 4 -16.45 12.89 -17.94
C LEU A 4 -16.00 11.92 -16.84
N ALA A 5 -16.94 11.13 -16.30
CA ALA A 5 -16.63 10.09 -15.34
C ALA A 5 -15.76 9.00 -15.98
N VAL A 6 -16.13 8.52 -17.17
CA VAL A 6 -15.34 7.55 -17.94
C VAL A 6 -13.96 8.10 -18.30
N LEU A 7 -13.86 9.35 -18.77
CA LEU A 7 -12.56 9.98 -19.08
C LEU A 7 -11.67 10.09 -17.85
N SER A 8 -12.21 10.50 -16.71
CA SER A 8 -11.44 10.59 -15.45
C SER A 8 -11.00 9.21 -14.93
N PHE A 9 -11.82 8.19 -15.13
CA PHE A 9 -11.50 6.80 -14.79
C PHE A 9 -10.38 6.27 -15.70
N THR A 10 -10.54 6.41 -17.02
CA THR A 10 -9.55 5.99 -18.02
C THR A 10 -8.22 6.72 -17.84
N GLN A 11 -8.23 8.02 -17.51
CA GLN A 11 -7.04 8.79 -17.18
C GLN A 11 -6.35 8.26 -15.90
N GLY A 12 -7.13 7.93 -14.87
CA GLY A 12 -6.61 7.32 -13.66
C GLY A 12 -5.97 5.96 -13.91
N LEU A 13 -6.57 5.16 -14.78
CA LEU A 13 -6.05 3.86 -15.18
C LEU A 13 -4.77 4.00 -16.03
N ALA A 14 -4.75 4.94 -16.98
CA ALA A 14 -3.59 5.20 -17.84
C ALA A 14 -2.36 5.65 -17.03
N THR A 15 -2.51 6.64 -16.15
CA THR A 15 -1.42 7.10 -15.27
C THR A 15 -0.94 6.00 -14.32
N PHE A 16 -1.85 5.19 -13.78
CA PHE A 16 -1.49 4.06 -12.94
C PHE A 16 -0.73 2.97 -13.73
N SER A 17 -1.20 2.63 -14.93
CA SER A 17 -0.52 1.68 -15.82
C SER A 17 0.87 2.17 -16.23
N GLN A 18 1.03 3.47 -16.49
CA GLN A 18 2.32 4.08 -16.83
C GLN A 18 3.32 3.99 -15.68
N VAL A 19 2.87 4.21 -14.44
CA VAL A 19 3.70 4.03 -13.24
C VAL A 19 4.06 2.55 -13.04
N LEU A 20 3.07 1.66 -13.13
CA LEU A 20 3.22 0.23 -12.87
C LEU A 20 4.16 -0.46 -13.88
N LEU A 21 4.07 -0.09 -15.16
CA LEU A 21 4.92 -0.67 -16.21
C LEU A 21 6.22 0.12 -16.39
N GLY A 22 6.19 1.44 -16.24
CA GLY A 22 7.33 2.32 -16.51
C GLY A 22 8.46 2.17 -15.49
N LEU A 23 8.14 1.93 -14.21
CA LEU A 23 9.15 1.76 -13.17
C LEU A 23 9.97 0.45 -13.33
N PRO A 24 9.36 -0.74 -13.52
CA PRO A 24 10.09 -1.97 -13.89
C PRO A 24 10.89 -1.85 -15.19
N ALA A 25 10.32 -1.19 -16.20
CA ALA A 25 11.03 -0.94 -17.45
C ALA A 25 12.28 -0.08 -17.24
N ALA A 26 12.18 1.00 -16.44
CA ALA A 26 13.33 1.82 -16.10
C ALA A 26 14.40 1.06 -15.30
N LEU A 27 13.98 0.21 -14.37
CA LEU A 27 14.89 -0.62 -13.57
C LEU A 27 15.67 -1.61 -14.44
N SER A 28 15.00 -2.29 -15.37
CA SER A 28 15.60 -3.30 -16.24
C SER A 28 16.44 -2.71 -17.38
N LEU A 29 16.03 -1.58 -17.95
CA LEU A 29 16.68 -0.97 -19.12
C LEU A 29 17.75 0.07 -18.77
N LEU A 30 17.51 0.92 -17.76
CA LEU A 30 18.34 2.10 -17.45
C LEU A 30 19.09 1.97 -16.10
N GLY A 31 18.74 1.00 -15.26
CA GLY A 31 19.39 0.75 -13.97
C GLY A 31 18.86 1.59 -12.79
N PRO A 32 19.44 1.42 -11.58
CA PRO A 32 18.87 1.90 -10.32
C PRO A 32 18.87 3.42 -10.16
N SER A 33 19.88 4.12 -10.68
CA SER A 33 19.96 5.58 -10.59
C SER A 33 18.85 6.26 -11.40
N SER A 34 18.59 5.75 -12.61
CA SER A 34 17.51 6.23 -13.48
C SER A 34 16.13 5.83 -12.95
N PHE A 35 16.01 4.67 -12.31
CA PHE A 35 14.79 4.25 -11.61
C PHE A 35 14.44 5.19 -10.45
N LEU A 36 15.41 5.53 -9.59
CA LEU A 36 15.20 6.46 -8.48
C LEU A 36 14.80 7.84 -8.99
N LEU A 37 15.44 8.30 -10.06
CA LEU A 37 15.09 9.55 -10.71
C LEU A 37 13.66 9.53 -11.25
N LEU A 38 13.26 8.48 -11.97
CA LEU A 38 11.91 8.34 -12.52
C LEU A 38 10.85 8.29 -11.42
N SER A 39 11.11 7.53 -10.36
CA SER A 39 10.22 7.50 -9.19
C SER A 39 10.12 8.86 -8.52
N LEU A 40 11.23 9.58 -8.35
CA LEU A 40 11.23 10.92 -7.78
C LEU A 40 10.38 11.85 -8.63
N LEU A 41 10.56 11.85 -9.96
CA LEU A 41 9.76 12.68 -10.87
C LEU A 41 8.28 12.33 -10.81
N PHE A 42 7.93 11.04 -10.76
CA PHE A 42 6.54 10.59 -10.62
C PHE A 42 5.94 10.97 -9.27
N THR A 43 6.67 10.84 -8.16
CA THR A 43 6.19 11.26 -6.85
C THR A 43 5.99 12.77 -6.79
N LEU A 44 6.93 13.57 -7.28
CA LEU A 44 6.80 15.03 -7.34
C LEU A 44 5.63 15.48 -8.21
N HIS A 45 5.45 14.88 -9.39
CA HIS A 45 4.33 15.17 -10.27
C HIS A 45 2.99 14.93 -9.58
N HIS A 46 2.82 13.77 -8.94
CA HIS A 46 1.58 13.44 -8.25
C HIS A 46 1.37 14.25 -6.98
N LEU A 47 2.45 14.60 -6.27
CA LEU A 47 2.39 15.47 -5.09
C LEU A 47 1.95 16.88 -5.50
N LEU A 48 2.56 17.44 -6.55
CA LEU A 48 2.22 18.76 -7.08
C LEU A 48 0.80 18.79 -7.65
N TYR A 49 0.37 17.73 -8.32
CA TYR A 49 -1.01 17.62 -8.79
C TYR A 49 -2.02 17.59 -7.62
N SER A 50 -1.72 16.83 -6.57
CA SER A 50 -2.58 16.74 -5.39
C SER A 50 -2.62 18.04 -4.57
N THR A 51 -1.48 18.74 -4.41
CA THR A 51 -1.45 20.06 -3.76
C THR A 51 -2.22 21.10 -4.57
N LEU A 52 -1.98 21.16 -5.89
CA LEU A 52 -2.71 22.03 -6.82
C LEU A 52 -4.22 21.78 -6.70
N ARG A 53 -4.64 20.52 -6.70
CA ARG A 53 -6.05 20.15 -6.57
C ARG A 53 -6.67 20.57 -5.23
N LEU A 54 -5.92 20.49 -4.13
CA LEU A 54 -6.39 20.91 -2.80
C LEU A 54 -6.47 22.44 -2.69
N CYS A 55 -5.44 23.16 -3.14
CA CYS A 55 -5.37 24.62 -3.05
C CYS A 55 -6.40 25.32 -3.95
N LEU A 56 -6.66 24.77 -5.14
CA LEU A 56 -7.51 25.43 -6.14
C LEU A 56 -8.97 24.92 -6.14
N LYS A 57 -9.32 23.99 -5.23
CA LYS A 57 -10.64 23.31 -5.15
C LYS A 57 -11.84 24.26 -5.16
N ASN A 58 -11.71 25.45 -4.58
CA ASN A 58 -12.82 26.41 -4.44
C ASN A 58 -12.53 27.79 -5.06
N THR A 59 -11.59 27.83 -6.02
CA THR A 59 -11.20 29.06 -6.71
C THR A 59 -11.69 29.06 -8.15
N SER A 60 -11.78 30.23 -8.78
CA SER A 60 -12.11 30.38 -10.21
C SER A 60 -11.13 29.67 -11.15
N LEU A 61 -9.99 29.19 -10.62
CA LEU A 61 -8.96 28.43 -11.32
C LEU A 61 -9.20 26.90 -11.27
N ALA A 62 -10.32 26.43 -10.71
CA ALA A 62 -10.76 25.03 -10.79
C ALA A 62 -10.68 24.39 -12.20
N PRO A 63 -11.02 25.07 -13.33
CA PRO A 63 -10.86 24.48 -14.65
C PRO A 63 -9.40 24.14 -15.01
N LEU A 64 -8.41 24.86 -14.45
CA LEU A 64 -7.00 24.57 -14.67
C LEU A 64 -6.62 23.19 -14.11
N VAL A 65 -7.16 22.82 -12.96
CA VAL A 65 -6.93 21.49 -12.35
C VAL A 65 -7.50 20.37 -13.23
N SER A 66 -8.64 20.63 -13.88
CA SER A 66 -9.26 19.68 -14.84
C SER A 66 -8.39 19.51 -16.09
N ILE A 67 -7.84 20.60 -16.62
CA ILE A 67 -6.92 20.57 -17.76
C ILE A 67 -5.64 19.81 -17.40
N VAL A 68 -5.03 20.10 -16.25
CA VAL A 68 -3.85 19.38 -15.76
C VAL A 68 -4.15 17.91 -15.52
N ALA A 69 -5.37 17.56 -15.09
CA ALA A 69 -5.79 16.17 -14.97
C ALA A 69 -5.74 15.46 -16.32
N VAL A 70 -6.38 16.03 -17.35
CA VAL A 70 -6.40 15.45 -18.71
C VAL A 70 -4.98 15.32 -19.29
N LEU A 71 -4.09 16.27 -19.00
CA LEU A 71 -2.71 16.26 -19.47
C LEU A 71 -1.78 15.35 -18.64
N SER A 72 -2.21 14.88 -17.46
CA SER A 72 -1.40 14.09 -16.53
C SER A 72 -0.74 12.84 -17.15
N PRO A 73 -1.41 12.04 -18.00
CA PRO A 73 -0.77 10.90 -18.68
C PRO A 73 0.35 11.35 -19.63
N ALA A 74 0.15 12.46 -20.35
CA ALA A 74 1.17 13.01 -21.25
C ALA A 74 2.38 13.56 -20.48
N ILE A 75 2.14 14.23 -19.34
CA ILE A 75 3.21 14.70 -18.45
C ILE A 75 4.02 13.51 -17.93
N SER A 76 3.37 12.44 -17.49
CA SER A 76 4.10 11.25 -17.00
C SER A 76 4.94 10.58 -18.10
N ALA A 77 4.44 10.53 -19.34
CA ALA A 77 5.22 10.06 -20.48
C ALA A 77 6.43 10.97 -20.79
N ALA A 78 6.24 12.30 -20.71
CA ALA A 78 7.32 13.27 -20.88
C ALA A 78 8.40 13.15 -19.78
N LEU A 79 8.01 12.87 -18.53
CA LEU A 79 8.96 12.60 -17.45
C LEU A 79 9.78 11.33 -17.70
N ALA A 80 9.16 10.27 -18.22
CA ALA A 80 9.89 9.06 -18.64
C ALA A 80 10.91 9.37 -19.75
N LEU A 81 10.51 10.15 -20.77
CA LEU A 81 11.43 10.61 -21.81
C LEU A 81 12.56 11.48 -21.25
N LEU A 82 12.27 12.33 -20.27
CA LEU A 82 13.27 13.15 -19.61
C LEU A 82 14.30 12.30 -18.86
N THR A 83 13.87 11.22 -18.20
CA THR A 83 14.81 10.28 -17.56
C THR A 83 15.69 9.55 -18.57
N LEU A 84 15.14 9.18 -19.73
CA LEU A 84 15.90 8.62 -20.83
C LEU A 84 16.94 9.64 -21.36
N TYR A 85 16.54 10.90 -21.53
CA TYR A 85 17.46 11.96 -21.97
C TYR A 85 18.65 12.13 -21.02
N PHE A 86 18.41 12.21 -19.70
CA PHE A 86 19.49 12.36 -18.71
C PHE A 86 20.37 11.11 -18.59
N TYR A 87 19.86 9.93 -18.92
CA TYR A 87 20.67 8.72 -19.02
C TYR A 87 21.63 8.76 -20.21
N LEU A 88 21.19 9.27 -21.37
CA LEU A 88 22.05 9.39 -22.56
C LEU A 88 23.05 10.56 -22.48
N ALA A 89 22.64 11.67 -21.89
CA ALA A 89 23.44 12.89 -21.76
C ALA A 89 23.59 13.27 -20.27
N PRO A 90 24.47 12.59 -19.52
CA PRO A 90 24.65 12.87 -18.11
C PRO A 90 25.19 14.31 -17.91
N PRO A 91 24.62 15.09 -16.97
CA PRO A 91 25.06 16.45 -16.72
C PRO A 91 26.49 16.46 -16.16
N GLN A 92 27.34 17.34 -16.71
CA GLN A 92 28.71 17.52 -16.23
C GLN A 92 28.72 17.95 -14.74
N PRO A 93 29.74 17.54 -13.97
CA PRO A 93 29.86 17.95 -12.56
C PRO A 93 30.05 19.46 -12.44
N GLY A 94 29.07 20.14 -11.84
CA GLY A 94 29.04 21.60 -11.67
C GLY A 94 27.71 22.09 -11.07
N ALA A 95 27.62 23.39 -10.74
CA ALA A 95 26.45 24.02 -10.11
C ALA A 95 25.26 24.26 -11.08
N SER A 96 24.89 23.27 -11.87
CA SER A 96 23.68 23.31 -12.70
C SER A 96 22.51 22.64 -11.99
N LEU A 97 21.29 23.16 -12.20
CA LEU A 97 20.06 22.54 -11.69
C LEU A 97 19.92 21.08 -12.16
N ALA A 98 20.41 20.77 -13.38
CA ALA A 98 20.42 19.42 -13.92
C ALA A 98 21.30 18.46 -13.11
N HIS A 99 22.47 18.91 -12.65
CA HIS A 99 23.35 18.09 -11.80
C HIS A 99 22.69 17.76 -10.46
N CYS A 100 22.05 18.75 -9.83
CA CYS A 100 21.32 18.54 -8.57
C CYS A 100 20.17 17.54 -8.75
N LEU A 101 19.36 17.72 -9.80
CA LEU A 101 18.20 16.90 -10.10
C LEU A 101 18.56 15.44 -10.39
N VAL A 102 19.68 15.18 -11.08
CA VAL A 102 20.07 13.81 -11.47
C VAL A 102 20.92 13.11 -10.42
N ASN A 103 21.84 13.81 -9.75
CA ASN A 103 22.85 13.16 -8.90
C ASN A 103 22.59 13.30 -7.39
N ILE A 104 21.90 14.36 -6.95
CA ILE A 104 21.71 14.65 -5.52
C ILE A 104 20.30 14.26 -5.08
N LEU A 105 19.29 14.73 -5.81
CA LEU A 105 17.88 14.57 -5.44
C LEU A 105 17.43 13.10 -5.35
N PRO A 106 17.80 12.20 -6.29
CA PRO A 106 17.41 10.79 -6.21
C PRO A 106 18.01 10.07 -4.99
N PHE A 107 19.21 10.48 -4.57
CA PHE A 107 19.86 9.96 -3.37
C PHE A 107 19.17 10.47 -2.09
N ALA A 108 18.88 11.77 -2.01
CA ALA A 108 18.14 12.34 -0.90
C ALA A 108 16.76 11.67 -0.76
N TYR A 109 16.09 11.42 -1.89
CA TYR A 109 14.82 10.71 -1.92
C TYR A 109 14.94 9.25 -1.46
N ALA A 110 15.97 8.52 -1.89
CA ALA A 110 16.23 7.17 -1.39
C ALA A 110 16.45 7.16 0.13
N GLN A 111 17.14 8.16 0.67
CA GLN A 111 17.34 8.30 2.12
C GLN A 111 16.03 8.61 2.84
N ILE A 112 15.21 9.52 2.33
CA ILE A 112 13.87 9.81 2.87
C ILE A 112 13.02 8.54 2.89
N LEU A 113 13.05 7.75 1.81
CA LEU A 113 12.32 6.47 1.74
C LEU A 113 12.79 5.46 2.82
N ARG A 114 14.08 5.44 3.19
CA ARG A 114 14.56 4.62 4.33
C ARG A 114 13.92 5.05 5.64
N TRP A 115 13.87 6.36 5.90
CA TRP A 115 13.31 6.89 7.12
C TRP A 115 11.79 6.68 7.23
N VAL A 116 11.08 6.67 6.10
CA VAL A 116 9.63 6.46 6.05
C VAL A 116 9.25 4.97 6.00
N SER A 117 10.18 4.06 5.70
CA SER A 117 9.95 2.62 5.64
C SER A 117 9.25 2.01 6.87
N PRO A 118 9.69 2.32 8.11
CA PRO A 118 9.03 1.81 9.31
C PRO A 118 7.55 2.21 9.37
N LEU A 119 7.25 3.46 8.99
CA LEU A 119 5.91 4.00 9.00
C LEU A 119 5.00 3.22 8.04
N PHE A 120 5.48 2.84 6.85
CA PHE A 120 4.69 2.04 5.91
C PHE A 120 4.39 0.64 6.44
N THR A 121 5.35 0.03 7.13
CA THR A 121 5.15 -1.29 7.74
C THR A 121 4.16 -1.22 8.92
N LEU A 122 4.21 -0.16 9.73
CA LEU A 122 3.24 0.05 10.82
C LEU A 122 1.84 0.38 10.30
N LEU A 123 1.76 1.20 9.24
CA LEU A 123 0.48 1.53 8.60
C LEU A 123 -0.17 0.28 7.97
N GLU A 124 0.63 -0.64 7.43
CA GLU A 124 0.15 -1.95 6.94
C GLU A 124 -0.54 -2.75 8.06
N GLY A 125 0.04 -2.84 9.26
CA GLY A 125 -0.62 -3.54 10.37
C GLY A 125 -1.92 -2.88 10.79
N ILE A 126 -1.91 -1.56 11.02
CA ILE A 126 -3.12 -0.82 11.43
C ILE A 126 -4.23 -0.94 10.37
N SER A 127 -3.87 -0.79 9.09
CA SER A 127 -4.83 -0.92 7.99
C SER A 127 -5.34 -2.36 7.83
N THR A 128 -4.50 -3.36 8.08
CA THR A 128 -4.91 -4.77 8.08
C THR A 128 -5.94 -5.03 9.16
N LEU A 129 -5.67 -4.60 10.39
CA LEU A 129 -6.57 -4.78 11.53
C LEU A 129 -7.95 -4.17 11.25
N LEU A 130 -7.99 -2.95 10.71
CA LEU A 130 -9.24 -2.31 10.30
C LEU A 130 -10.01 -3.10 9.22
N VAL A 131 -9.30 -3.64 8.23
CA VAL A 131 -9.91 -4.51 7.19
C VAL A 131 -10.45 -5.79 7.82
N ILE A 132 -9.72 -6.41 8.76
CA ILE A 132 -10.13 -7.62 9.46
C ILE A 132 -11.39 -7.37 10.29
N GLN A 133 -11.45 -6.28 11.05
CA GLN A 133 -12.63 -5.91 11.85
C GLN A 133 -13.87 -5.73 10.97
N VAL A 134 -13.73 -5.03 9.84
CA VAL A 134 -14.86 -4.82 8.93
C VAL A 134 -15.25 -6.11 8.22
N ALA A 135 -14.29 -6.94 7.83
CA ALA A 135 -14.59 -8.28 7.30
C ALA A 135 -15.32 -9.15 8.34
N GLY A 136 -14.93 -9.08 9.63
CA GLY A 136 -15.58 -9.79 10.72
C GLY A 136 -17.01 -9.32 10.97
N ARG A 137 -17.24 -8.00 10.96
CA ARG A 137 -18.58 -7.39 11.11
C ARG A 137 -19.50 -7.70 9.92
N VAL A 138 -18.99 -7.56 8.69
CA VAL A 138 -19.73 -7.93 7.47
C VAL A 138 -20.02 -9.43 7.46
N GLY A 139 -19.05 -10.26 7.83
CA GLY A 139 -19.22 -11.71 7.91
C GLY A 139 -20.26 -12.13 8.95
N LYS A 140 -20.30 -11.46 10.11
CA LYS A 140 -21.35 -11.64 11.13
C LYS A 140 -22.72 -11.22 10.61
N GLY A 141 -22.83 -10.00 10.06
CA GLY A 141 -24.09 -9.49 9.52
C GLY A 141 -24.64 -10.38 8.40
N TRP A 142 -23.77 -10.88 7.51
CA TRP A 142 -24.15 -11.80 6.45
C TRP A 142 -24.64 -13.17 6.96
N ALA A 143 -24.11 -13.62 8.09
CA ALA A 143 -24.54 -14.85 8.75
C ALA A 143 -25.86 -14.68 9.53
N ASP A 144 -26.12 -13.47 10.06
CA ASP A 144 -27.29 -13.15 10.89
C ASP A 144 -28.53 -12.68 10.07
N GLU A 145 -28.39 -12.45 8.75
CA GLU A 145 -29.44 -11.89 7.88
C GLU A 145 -30.42 -12.95 7.35
N GLU A 146 -30.93 -13.81 8.23
CA GLU A 146 -31.93 -14.82 7.88
C GLU A 146 -33.20 -14.65 8.72
N ASP A 147 -34.33 -14.51 8.02
CA ASP A 147 -35.66 -14.53 8.59
C ASP A 147 -35.98 -15.95 9.09
N LYS A 148 -36.68 -16.01 10.22
CA LYS A 148 -36.89 -17.17 11.11
C LYS A 148 -37.55 -18.43 10.50
N ASP A 149 -37.76 -18.51 9.20
CA ASP A 149 -38.75 -19.44 8.62
C ASP A 149 -38.18 -20.67 7.89
N ASP A 150 -36.89 -20.77 7.57
CA ASP A 150 -36.32 -21.97 6.91
C ASP A 150 -35.20 -22.64 7.72
N GLY A 151 -35.44 -23.89 8.10
CA GLY A 151 -34.75 -24.65 9.16
C GLY A 151 -33.33 -25.15 8.91
N LEU A 152 -32.46 -24.38 8.25
CA LEU A 152 -31.01 -24.66 8.25
C LEU A 152 -30.21 -23.40 7.91
N GLU A 153 -29.46 -22.89 8.89
CA GLU A 153 -28.58 -21.72 8.80
C GLU A 153 -27.36 -21.96 7.87
N TRP A 154 -27.58 -22.24 6.59
CA TRP A 154 -26.49 -22.58 5.67
C TRP A 154 -25.45 -21.46 5.56
N ARG A 155 -25.85 -20.20 5.76
CA ARG A 155 -24.95 -19.04 5.74
C ARG A 155 -24.01 -19.04 6.96
N SER A 156 -24.52 -19.32 8.16
CA SER A 156 -23.69 -19.44 9.36
C SER A 156 -22.72 -20.62 9.26
N VAL A 157 -23.19 -21.76 8.74
CA VAL A 157 -22.35 -22.94 8.47
C VAL A 157 -21.24 -22.62 7.46
N VAL A 158 -21.54 -21.93 6.36
CA VAL A 158 -20.54 -21.51 5.37
C VAL A 158 -19.52 -20.56 5.99
N ALA A 159 -19.94 -19.59 6.81
CA ALA A 159 -19.04 -18.69 7.51
C ALA A 159 -18.10 -19.44 8.48
N LEU A 160 -18.63 -20.42 9.22
CA LEU A 160 -17.84 -21.27 10.11
C LEU A 160 -16.84 -22.14 9.35
N VAL A 161 -17.25 -22.75 8.23
CA VAL A 161 -16.36 -23.54 7.36
C VAL A 161 -15.26 -22.66 6.77
N ALA A 162 -15.59 -21.44 6.32
CA ALA A 162 -14.59 -20.49 5.84
C ALA A 162 -13.58 -20.12 6.93
N ALA A 163 -14.04 -19.83 8.15
CA ALA A 163 -13.15 -19.56 9.27
C ALA A 163 -12.24 -20.76 9.62
N ALA A 164 -12.79 -21.97 9.59
CA ALA A 164 -12.03 -23.20 9.81
C ALA A 164 -10.93 -23.40 8.75
N LEU A 165 -11.23 -23.14 7.47
CA LEU A 165 -10.24 -23.20 6.39
C LEU A 165 -9.11 -22.19 6.59
N VAL A 166 -9.44 -20.97 7.05
CA VAL A 166 -8.44 -19.94 7.37
C VAL A 166 -7.56 -20.36 8.54
N TYR A 167 -8.12 -20.97 9.59
CA TYR A 167 -7.35 -21.55 10.68
C TYR A 167 -6.42 -22.68 10.21
N CYS A 168 -6.90 -23.60 9.38
CA CYS A 168 -6.08 -24.66 8.80
C CYS A 168 -4.92 -24.09 7.96
N ALA A 169 -5.18 -23.05 7.16
CA ALA A 169 -4.15 -22.36 6.39
C ALA A 169 -3.10 -21.70 7.30
N GLY A 170 -3.52 -21.05 8.39
CA GLY A 170 -2.61 -20.48 9.39
C GLY A 170 -1.75 -21.54 10.07
N LEU A 171 -2.32 -22.68 10.47
CA LEU A 171 -1.56 -23.80 11.04
C LEU A 171 -0.52 -24.37 10.07
N ALA A 172 -0.90 -24.57 8.81
CA ALA A 172 0.04 -24.97 7.75
C ALA A 172 1.14 -23.91 7.53
N GLY A 173 0.79 -22.62 7.66
CA GLY A 173 1.73 -21.50 7.59
C GLY A 173 2.76 -21.54 8.72
N ILE A 174 2.37 -21.87 9.96
CA ILE A 174 3.31 -21.98 11.09
C ILE A 174 4.41 -23.00 10.79
N ILE A 175 4.04 -24.17 10.26
CA ILE A 175 5.00 -25.23 9.92
C ILE A 175 6.04 -24.73 8.92
N LYS A 176 5.61 -23.95 7.92
CA LYS A 176 6.51 -23.37 6.91
C LYS A 176 7.33 -22.18 7.42
N THR A 177 6.84 -21.51 8.46
CA THR A 177 7.41 -20.25 8.98
C THR A 177 8.43 -20.49 10.08
N PHE A 178 8.40 -21.66 10.72
CA PHE A 178 9.12 -21.90 11.96
C PHE A 178 10.61 -21.53 11.84
N PRO A 179 11.06 -20.48 12.54
CA PRO A 179 12.39 -19.94 12.31
C PRO A 179 13.46 -20.82 12.97
N SER A 180 14.62 -20.92 12.33
CA SER A 180 15.78 -21.65 12.85
C SER A 180 16.50 -20.92 13.98
N LEU A 181 16.38 -19.58 14.00
CA LEU A 181 17.00 -18.73 15.02
C LEU A 181 16.15 -18.67 16.30
N PRO A 182 16.78 -18.71 17.49
CA PRO A 182 16.07 -18.81 18.75
C PRO A 182 15.20 -17.59 19.07
N PHE A 183 15.65 -16.39 18.66
CA PHE A 183 14.96 -15.16 19.00
C PHE A 183 13.67 -14.94 18.17
N PRO A 184 13.66 -15.06 16.82
CA PRO A 184 12.41 -15.06 16.06
C PRO A 184 11.46 -16.20 16.45
N ALA A 185 11.98 -17.36 16.87
CA ALA A 185 11.16 -18.47 17.38
C ALA A 185 10.43 -18.07 18.67
N PHE A 186 11.14 -17.40 19.59
CA PHE A 186 10.55 -16.84 20.80
C PHE A 186 9.47 -15.81 20.48
N LEU A 187 9.73 -14.87 19.55
CA LEU A 187 8.73 -13.86 19.16
C LEU A 187 7.50 -14.48 18.48
N LEU A 188 7.68 -15.49 17.63
CA LEU A 188 6.58 -16.24 17.05
C LEU A 188 5.75 -16.90 18.14
N GLY A 189 6.38 -17.60 19.08
CA GLY A 189 5.71 -18.24 20.20
C GLY A 189 4.93 -17.24 21.07
N ALA A 190 5.52 -16.09 21.38
CA ALA A 190 4.86 -15.02 22.13
C ALA A 190 3.65 -14.44 21.38
N ALA A 191 3.79 -14.18 20.08
CA ALA A 191 2.71 -13.66 19.25
C ALA A 191 1.55 -14.67 19.11
N LEU A 192 1.84 -15.96 18.89
CA LEU A 192 0.82 -17.01 18.81
C LEU A 192 0.10 -17.21 20.15
N THR A 193 0.84 -17.14 21.25
CA THR A 193 0.26 -17.21 22.60
C THR A 193 -0.66 -16.01 22.85
N ALA A 194 -0.24 -14.81 22.47
CA ALA A 194 -1.07 -13.61 22.57
C ALA A 194 -2.34 -13.74 21.72
N VAL A 195 -2.27 -14.21 20.46
CA VAL A 195 -3.47 -14.45 19.64
C VAL A 195 -4.42 -15.41 20.34
N LEU A 196 -3.93 -16.53 20.87
CA LEU A 196 -4.76 -17.51 21.58
C LEU A 196 -5.45 -16.88 22.80
N PHE A 197 -4.71 -16.21 23.69
CA PHE A 197 -5.29 -15.61 24.88
C PHE A 197 -6.24 -14.45 24.56
N LEU A 198 -5.91 -13.59 23.61
CA LEU A 198 -6.80 -12.50 23.19
C LEU A 198 -8.06 -13.05 22.51
N SER A 199 -7.98 -14.13 21.74
CA SER A 199 -9.18 -14.81 21.19
C SER A 199 -10.06 -15.36 22.30
N LEU A 200 -9.49 -16.03 23.32
CA LEU A 200 -10.25 -16.53 24.46
C LEU A 200 -10.92 -15.39 25.24
N ILE A 201 -10.19 -14.30 25.50
CA ILE A 201 -10.73 -13.10 26.15
C ILE A 201 -11.85 -12.49 25.30
N GLY A 202 -11.63 -12.34 23.99
CA GLY A 202 -12.59 -11.79 23.05
C GLY A 202 -13.90 -12.60 22.99
N PHE A 203 -13.80 -13.93 22.99
CA PHE A 203 -14.97 -14.81 23.08
C PHE A 203 -15.65 -14.74 24.45
N SER A 204 -14.89 -14.66 25.53
CA SER A 204 -15.44 -14.49 26.89
C SER A 204 -16.20 -13.17 27.03
N LEU A 205 -15.75 -12.11 26.36
CA LEU A 205 -16.42 -10.82 26.31
C LEU A 205 -17.56 -10.78 25.29
N LYS A 206 -17.73 -11.83 24.45
CA LYS A 206 -18.69 -11.90 23.33
C LYS A 206 -18.52 -10.80 22.26
N ARG A 207 -17.30 -10.26 22.13
CA ARG A 207 -17.01 -9.12 21.23
C ARG A 207 -16.29 -9.49 19.95
N THR A 208 -15.67 -10.67 19.91
CA THR A 208 -15.00 -11.16 18.71
C THR A 208 -15.83 -12.18 17.97
N ASN A 209 -15.65 -12.25 16.65
CA ASN A 209 -16.16 -13.34 15.83
C ASN A 209 -15.06 -14.38 15.52
N VAL A 210 -15.47 -15.62 15.24
CA VAL A 210 -14.61 -16.72 14.76
C VAL A 210 -13.90 -16.33 13.46
N LEU A 211 -14.57 -15.60 12.57
CA LEU A 211 -13.96 -15.07 11.35
C LEU A 211 -12.85 -14.05 11.65
N GLU A 212 -13.09 -13.09 12.54
CA GLU A 212 -12.13 -12.05 12.90
C GLU A 212 -10.87 -12.67 13.52
N THR A 213 -11.05 -13.54 14.50
CA THR A 213 -9.94 -14.25 15.18
C THR A 213 -9.13 -15.12 14.21
N SER A 214 -9.78 -15.80 13.25
CA SER A 214 -9.09 -16.57 12.21
C SER A 214 -8.24 -15.70 11.28
N LEU A 215 -8.72 -14.50 10.94
CA LEU A 215 -8.01 -13.55 10.09
C LEU A 215 -6.82 -12.89 10.82
N VAL A 216 -6.98 -12.56 12.10
CA VAL A 216 -5.86 -12.08 12.93
C VAL A 216 -4.77 -13.17 13.01
N PHE A 217 -5.17 -14.42 13.25
CA PHE A 217 -4.25 -15.54 13.32
C PHE A 217 -3.47 -15.74 12.01
N VAL A 218 -4.14 -15.81 10.86
CA VAL A 218 -3.46 -16.00 9.57
C VAL A 218 -2.55 -14.81 9.23
N TYR A 219 -2.92 -13.60 9.62
CA TYR A 219 -2.09 -12.42 9.42
C TYR A 219 -0.79 -12.45 10.24
N VAL A 220 -0.86 -12.85 11.52
CA VAL A 220 0.33 -12.99 12.36
C VAL A 220 1.29 -14.02 11.78
N VAL A 221 0.77 -15.16 11.33
CA VAL A 221 1.56 -16.21 10.67
C VAL A 221 2.17 -15.70 9.36
N TYR A 222 1.38 -15.04 8.52
CA TYR A 222 1.87 -14.42 7.28
C TYR A 222 2.98 -13.40 7.52
N SER A 223 2.82 -12.54 8.53
CA SER A 223 3.80 -11.51 8.87
C SER A 223 5.10 -12.11 9.41
N ALA A 224 5.01 -13.20 10.17
CA ALA A 224 6.17 -13.95 10.65
C ALA A 224 6.87 -14.71 9.51
N TRP A 225 6.12 -15.34 8.61
CA TRP A 225 6.66 -16.01 7.42
C TRP A 225 7.50 -15.05 6.59
N LEU A 226 6.92 -13.88 6.31
CA LEU A 226 7.55 -12.86 5.50
C LEU A 226 8.78 -12.25 6.19
N SER A 227 8.77 -12.14 7.51
CA SER A 227 9.95 -11.77 8.31
C SER A 227 11.09 -12.78 8.18
N GLY A 228 10.79 -14.08 8.20
CA GLY A 228 11.78 -15.14 7.99
C GLY A 228 12.40 -15.11 6.59
N VAL A 229 11.56 -14.97 5.55
CA VAL A 229 12.02 -14.88 4.16
C VAL A 229 12.85 -13.62 3.91
N GLU A 230 12.49 -12.50 4.55
CA GLU A 230 13.25 -11.25 4.46
C GLU A 230 14.60 -11.31 5.17
N ALA A 231 14.70 -12.07 6.28
CA ALA A 231 15.95 -12.28 7.00
C ALA A 231 16.99 -13.08 6.19
N GLU A 232 16.53 -13.93 5.26
CA GLU A 232 17.40 -14.70 4.37
C GLU A 232 17.93 -13.89 3.18
N MET A 233 17.38 -12.70 2.93
CA MET A 233 17.90 -11.81 1.88
C MET A 233 19.21 -11.16 2.33
N PRO A 234 20.23 -11.06 1.45
CA PRO A 234 21.50 -10.45 1.79
C PRO A 234 21.29 -9.01 2.30
N SER A 235 21.67 -8.75 3.55
CA SER A 235 21.69 -7.40 4.11
C SER A 235 22.73 -6.56 3.38
N THR A 236 22.32 -5.38 2.89
CA THR A 236 23.17 -4.48 2.08
C THR A 236 24.20 -3.73 2.94
N THR A 237 24.74 -4.35 3.98
CA THR A 237 25.60 -3.72 5.00
C THR A 237 26.93 -4.44 5.25
N ALA A 238 27.40 -5.28 4.32
CA ALA A 238 28.75 -5.85 4.38
C ALA A 238 29.53 -5.68 3.06
N VAL A 239 29.80 -4.44 2.66
CA VAL A 239 31.02 -4.13 1.91
C VAL A 239 31.91 -3.29 2.82
N SER A 240 32.75 -4.01 3.57
CA SER A 240 33.94 -3.45 4.20
C SER A 240 34.87 -2.91 3.10
N GLY A 241 34.89 -1.59 2.92
CA GLY A 241 35.77 -0.92 1.97
C GLY A 241 35.27 0.46 1.57
N SER A 242 35.65 1.48 2.35
CA SER A 242 35.94 2.87 1.95
C SER A 242 35.41 3.42 0.61
N SER A 243 34.13 3.25 0.29
CA SER A 243 33.48 3.99 -0.79
C SER A 243 32.24 4.67 -0.24
N SER A 244 32.23 6.00 -0.22
CA SER A 244 31.07 6.87 0.06
C SER A 244 29.96 6.77 -1.00
N PHE A 245 29.88 5.64 -1.69
CA PHE A 245 28.98 5.36 -2.80
C PHE A 245 28.15 4.12 -2.47
N PRO A 246 26.81 4.17 -2.62
CA PRO A 246 25.98 2.98 -2.47
C PRO A 246 26.34 1.99 -3.58
N SER A 247 26.88 0.83 -3.21
CA SER A 247 27.04 -0.30 -4.13
C SER A 247 25.65 -0.80 -4.53
N PRO A 248 25.33 -0.95 -5.83
CA PRO A 248 24.03 -1.47 -6.27
C PRO A 248 23.69 -2.84 -5.65
N SER A 249 22.42 -3.07 -5.36
CA SER A 249 21.88 -4.33 -4.84
C SER A 249 22.27 -5.59 -5.65
N PRO A 250 22.23 -6.80 -5.07
CA PRO A 250 22.59 -8.07 -5.72
C PRO A 250 21.65 -8.53 -6.85
N LEU A 251 20.58 -7.78 -7.17
CA LEU A 251 19.77 -7.94 -8.39
C LEU A 251 20.53 -7.54 -9.68
N ARG A 252 21.83 -7.28 -9.55
CA ARG A 252 22.77 -6.81 -10.57
C ARG A 252 23.20 -7.94 -11.51
N LYS A 253 22.35 -8.27 -12.48
CA LYS A 253 22.82 -8.50 -13.85
C LYS A 253 22.25 -7.38 -14.71
N SER A 254 23.04 -6.31 -14.87
CA SER A 254 22.79 -5.35 -15.93
C SER A 254 22.83 -6.12 -17.25
N HIS A 255 21.67 -6.35 -17.86
CA HIS A 255 21.66 -6.82 -19.23
C HIS A 255 22.18 -5.64 -20.05
N SER A 256 23.42 -5.75 -20.53
CA SER A 256 24.00 -4.75 -21.41
C SER A 256 23.05 -4.60 -22.58
N LEU A 257 22.55 -3.38 -22.79
CA LEU A 257 21.75 -3.06 -23.96
C LEU A 257 22.47 -3.63 -25.20
N PRO A 258 21.77 -4.32 -26.12
CA PRO A 258 22.36 -4.62 -27.41
C PRO A 258 22.88 -3.31 -28.01
N PRO A 259 23.99 -3.31 -28.75
CA PRO A 259 24.60 -2.10 -29.28
C PRO A 259 23.58 -1.39 -30.16
N ILE A 260 22.94 -0.35 -29.62
CA ILE A 260 22.02 0.51 -30.35
C ILE A 260 22.90 1.29 -31.32
N VAL A 261 22.90 0.84 -32.58
CA VAL A 261 23.71 1.38 -33.68
C VAL A 261 23.38 2.86 -33.94
N ASP A 262 22.16 3.31 -33.61
CA ASP A 262 21.74 4.71 -33.73
C ASP A 262 21.18 5.28 -32.41
N ARG A 263 21.91 6.21 -31.79
CA ARG A 263 21.52 6.95 -30.58
C ARG A 263 20.42 8.00 -30.85
N SER A 264 19.33 7.60 -31.51
CA SER A 264 18.19 8.46 -31.77
C SER A 264 17.09 8.27 -30.72
N ILE A 265 16.38 9.35 -30.37
CA ILE A 265 15.24 9.29 -29.43
C ILE A 265 14.15 8.36 -29.97
N HIS A 266 13.98 8.30 -31.29
CA HIS A 266 12.94 7.50 -31.94
C HIS A 266 13.21 5.99 -31.90
N SER A 267 14.46 5.57 -32.11
CA SER A 267 14.86 4.16 -32.00
C SER A 267 14.75 3.65 -30.56
N LEU A 268 15.06 4.50 -29.58
CA LEU A 268 14.90 4.16 -28.16
C LEU A 268 13.44 4.17 -27.70
N LEU A 269 12.61 5.09 -28.19
CA LEU A 269 11.19 5.12 -27.84
C LEU A 269 10.47 3.89 -28.38
N SER A 270 10.70 3.55 -29.65
CA SER A 270 10.12 2.33 -30.25
C SER A 270 10.62 1.06 -29.55
N TYR A 271 11.90 1.01 -29.19
CA TYR A 271 12.45 -0.08 -28.38
C TYR A 271 11.85 -0.14 -26.97
N ALA A 272 11.70 0.99 -26.28
CA ALA A 272 11.12 1.06 -24.94
C ALA A 272 9.65 0.66 -24.92
N LEU A 273 8.87 1.07 -25.93
CA LEU A 273 7.47 0.68 -26.07
C LEU A 273 7.32 -0.82 -26.34
N HIS A 274 8.14 -1.36 -27.26
CA HIS A 274 8.12 -2.79 -27.56
C HIS A 274 8.67 -3.65 -26.41
N SER A 275 9.61 -3.10 -25.63
CA SER A 275 10.26 -3.80 -24.52
C SER A 275 9.52 -3.66 -23.19
N ALA A 276 8.54 -2.77 -23.04
CA ALA A 276 7.85 -2.51 -21.78
C ALA A 276 7.12 -3.75 -21.21
N VAL A 277 6.42 -4.50 -22.06
CA VAL A 277 5.71 -5.73 -21.65
C VAL A 277 6.66 -6.89 -21.35
N PRO A 278 7.62 -7.25 -22.24
CA PRO A 278 8.56 -8.31 -21.92
C PRO A 278 9.50 -7.94 -20.76
N SER A 279 9.84 -6.66 -20.55
CA SER A 279 10.58 -6.21 -19.37
C SER A 279 9.76 -6.34 -18.08
N PHE A 280 8.46 -6.03 -18.11
CA PHE A 280 7.58 -6.30 -16.96
C PHE A 280 7.53 -7.78 -16.63
N ILE A 281 7.39 -8.65 -17.64
CA ILE A 281 7.39 -10.11 -17.45
C ILE A 281 8.74 -10.58 -16.90
N THR A 282 9.85 -10.15 -17.51
CA THR A 282 11.21 -10.51 -17.08
C THR A 282 11.49 -10.02 -15.66
N VAL A 283 11.05 -8.82 -15.29
CA VAL A 283 11.18 -8.28 -13.92
C VAL A 283 10.28 -9.05 -12.95
N SER A 284 9.08 -9.45 -13.36
CA SER A 284 8.18 -10.24 -12.53
C SER A 284 8.67 -11.68 -12.29
N GLU A 285 9.38 -12.26 -13.24
CA GLU A 285 10.02 -13.57 -13.13
C GLU A 285 11.36 -13.51 -12.37
N THR A 286 12.04 -12.36 -12.37
CA THR A 286 13.30 -12.16 -11.65
C THR A 286 13.11 -11.64 -10.22
N LEU A 287 11.94 -11.07 -9.89
CA LEU A 287 11.60 -10.72 -8.52
C LEU A 287 11.28 -11.97 -7.71
N PRO A 288 11.83 -12.12 -6.48
CA PRO A 288 11.40 -13.16 -5.57
C PRO A 288 9.87 -13.12 -5.34
N PRO A 289 9.15 -14.25 -5.43
CA PRO A 289 7.69 -14.27 -5.44
C PRO A 289 7.06 -13.72 -4.16
N HIS A 290 7.78 -13.80 -3.04
CA HIS A 290 7.36 -13.26 -1.75
C HIS A 290 7.31 -11.72 -1.73
N LEU A 291 8.17 -11.03 -2.51
CA LEU A 291 8.16 -9.56 -2.61
C LEU A 291 6.94 -9.08 -3.38
N ILE A 292 6.57 -9.79 -4.46
CA ILE A 292 5.35 -9.50 -5.22
C ILE A 292 4.12 -9.71 -4.35
N LEU A 293 4.08 -10.82 -3.60
CA LEU A 293 3.01 -11.11 -2.65
C LEU A 293 2.88 -10.02 -1.58
N SER A 294 4.00 -9.62 -0.96
CA SER A 294 4.02 -8.53 0.03
C SER A 294 3.56 -7.20 -0.56
N LEU A 295 3.93 -6.91 -1.80
CA LEU A 295 3.54 -5.67 -2.47
C LEU A 295 2.04 -5.65 -2.75
N ILE A 296 1.51 -6.70 -3.38
CA ILE A 296 0.08 -6.81 -3.70
C ILE A 296 -0.73 -6.72 -2.42
N TYR A 297 -0.31 -7.44 -1.37
CA TYR A 297 -0.95 -7.38 -0.06
C TYR A 297 -1.00 -5.95 0.50
N ARG A 298 0.16 -5.29 0.62
CA ARG A 298 0.27 -3.91 1.15
C ARG A 298 -0.61 -2.92 0.39
N VAL A 299 -0.54 -2.95 -0.94
CA VAL A 299 -1.34 -2.06 -1.79
C VAL A 299 -2.83 -2.33 -1.64
N THR A 300 -3.22 -3.60 -1.58
CA THR A 300 -4.62 -4.01 -1.43
C THR A 300 -5.18 -3.57 -0.08
N VAL A 301 -4.48 -3.85 1.02
CA VAL A 301 -4.92 -3.49 2.36
C VAL A 301 -5.00 -1.97 2.54
N LEU A 302 -3.99 -1.21 2.11
CA LEU A 302 -4.04 0.25 2.17
C LEU A 302 -5.17 0.83 1.32
N HIS A 303 -5.46 0.22 0.16
CA HIS A 303 -6.58 0.61 -0.68
C HIS A 303 -7.94 0.33 -0.02
N LEU A 304 -8.09 -0.83 0.62
CA LEU A 304 -9.30 -1.19 1.35
C LEU A 304 -9.49 -0.28 2.56
N ALA A 305 -8.46 -0.05 3.38
CA ALA A 305 -8.54 0.85 4.52
C ALA A 305 -8.90 2.29 4.10
N ALA A 306 -8.33 2.78 2.98
CA ALA A 306 -8.69 4.07 2.41
C ALA A 306 -10.18 4.20 2.03
N LYS A 307 -10.85 3.09 1.70
CA LYS A 307 -12.29 3.05 1.41
C LYS A 307 -13.13 2.84 2.66
N ILE A 308 -12.66 2.02 3.59
CA ILE A 308 -13.40 1.66 4.79
C ILE A 308 -13.41 2.83 5.80
N VAL A 309 -12.29 3.54 5.99
CA VAL A 309 -12.20 4.65 6.97
C VAL A 309 -13.30 5.71 6.75
N PRO A 310 -13.54 6.22 5.51
CA PRO A 310 -14.66 7.13 5.26
C PRO A 310 -16.03 6.53 5.55
N VAL A 311 -16.25 5.25 5.24
CA VAL A 311 -17.54 4.57 5.45
C VAL A 311 -17.83 4.38 6.94
N LEU A 312 -16.85 3.87 7.69
CA LEU A 312 -16.96 3.66 9.14
C LEU A 312 -17.22 4.98 9.87
N ARG A 313 -16.59 6.05 9.41
CA ARG A 313 -16.80 7.39 9.94
C ARG A 313 -18.19 7.96 9.65
N ARG A 314 -18.71 7.77 8.43
CA ARG A 314 -20.08 8.19 8.09
C ARG A 314 -21.07 7.50 9.02
N ALA A 315 -20.87 6.21 9.27
CA ALA A 315 -21.67 5.44 10.22
C ALA A 315 -21.53 5.96 11.67
N SER A 316 -20.31 6.28 12.13
CA SER A 316 -20.08 6.74 13.51
C SER A 316 -20.61 8.15 13.80
N MET A 317 -20.82 8.97 12.78
CA MET A 317 -21.24 10.37 12.94
C MET A 317 -22.76 10.54 13.00
N GLY A 318 -23.56 9.51 12.70
CA GLY A 318 -25.03 9.61 12.77
C GLY A 318 -25.62 10.74 11.92
N TRP A 319 -25.02 11.01 10.75
CA TRP A 319 -25.51 12.07 9.86
C TRP A 319 -26.79 11.59 9.17
N ASP A 320 -27.90 12.21 9.56
CA ASP A 320 -29.25 12.04 9.02
C ASP A 320 -29.29 11.97 7.48
N ASP A 321 -30.18 11.11 6.97
CA ASP A 321 -30.59 10.85 5.58
C ASP A 321 -31.11 12.09 4.81
N ARG A 322 -30.36 13.19 4.73
CA ARG A 322 -30.78 14.37 3.97
C ARG A 322 -29.96 14.74 2.75
N ASP A 323 -28.94 13.96 2.37
CA ASP A 323 -28.24 14.23 1.11
C ASP A 323 -27.62 12.95 0.49
N GLU A 324 -28.48 12.06 0.00
CA GLU A 324 -28.11 10.83 -0.75
C GLU A 324 -27.38 11.09 -2.10
N ARG A 325 -27.00 12.33 -2.42
CA ARG A 325 -26.35 12.69 -3.69
C ARG A 325 -24.89 13.14 -3.57
N GLN A 326 -24.22 12.85 -2.46
CA GLN A 326 -22.90 13.41 -2.20
C GLN A 326 -21.79 12.35 -2.37
N GLY A 327 -21.21 12.32 -3.57
CA GLY A 327 -19.98 11.59 -3.83
C GLY A 327 -18.84 12.03 -2.91
N PHE A 328 -17.72 11.31 -2.92
CA PHE A 328 -16.50 11.59 -2.12
C PHE A 328 -15.96 13.05 -2.24
N TRP A 329 -16.53 13.87 -3.11
CA TRP A 329 -16.22 15.28 -3.35
C TRP A 329 -17.48 16.15 -3.28
N ASP A 330 -17.94 16.39 -2.07
CA ASP A 330 -19.22 17.06 -1.78
C ASP A 330 -19.21 18.60 -1.96
N GLY A 331 -18.25 19.17 -2.69
CA GLY A 331 -18.15 20.64 -2.85
C GLY A 331 -17.90 21.45 -1.56
N ARG A 332 -18.03 20.86 -0.37
CA ARG A 332 -17.72 21.46 0.93
C ARG A 332 -16.23 21.86 1.01
N THR A 333 -15.98 23.01 1.61
CA THR A 333 -14.61 23.51 1.80
C THR A 333 -13.92 22.72 2.91
N LEU A 334 -12.58 22.62 2.88
CA LEU A 334 -11.84 21.95 3.98
C LEU A 334 -12.12 22.59 5.36
N GLY A 335 -12.60 23.83 5.41
CA GLY A 335 -12.97 24.53 6.62
C GLY A 335 -14.27 24.04 7.25
N ASP A 336 -15.17 23.44 6.48
CA ASP A 336 -16.49 23.01 6.95
C ASP A 336 -16.45 21.58 7.54
N GLU A 337 -15.33 20.88 7.34
CA GLU A 337 -15.15 19.52 7.82
C GLU A 337 -14.56 19.49 9.25
N PRO A 338 -15.00 18.56 10.14
CA PRO A 338 -14.38 18.37 11.44
C PRO A 338 -12.89 17.98 11.31
N PRO A 339 -12.03 18.30 12.29
CA PRO A 339 -10.56 18.20 12.17
C PRO A 339 -10.07 16.81 11.74
N ASN A 340 -10.69 15.74 12.25
CA ASN A 340 -10.35 14.38 11.88
C ASN A 340 -10.68 14.06 10.40
N MET A 341 -11.60 14.79 9.76
CA MET A 341 -12.00 14.57 8.35
C MET A 341 -11.03 15.24 7.42
N ARG A 342 -10.59 16.45 7.79
CA ARG A 342 -9.55 17.17 7.05
C ARG A 342 -8.32 16.31 6.86
N ILE A 343 -7.86 15.65 7.93
CA ILE A 343 -6.68 14.76 7.87
C ILE A 343 -6.92 13.58 6.91
N THR A 344 -8.09 12.96 6.98
CA THR A 344 -8.46 11.83 6.09
C THR A 344 -8.56 12.28 4.63
N THR A 345 -9.23 13.41 4.37
CA THR A 345 -9.38 14.01 3.04
C THR A 345 -8.03 14.40 2.45
N VAL A 346 -7.14 14.98 3.27
CA VAL A 346 -5.76 15.31 2.89
C VAL A 346 -5.00 14.03 2.56
N PHE A 347 -5.00 13.03 3.45
CA PHE A 347 -4.30 11.76 3.23
C PHE A 347 -4.77 11.04 1.96
N LEU A 348 -6.09 10.96 1.75
CA LEU A 348 -6.69 10.35 0.55
C LEU A 348 -6.37 11.12 -0.73
N SER A 349 -6.15 12.44 -0.63
CA SER A 349 -5.73 13.26 -1.77
C SER A 349 -4.31 12.92 -2.24
N TYR A 350 -3.43 12.45 -1.35
CA TYR A 350 -2.05 12.06 -1.68
C TYR A 350 -1.87 10.56 -1.99
N ARG A 351 -2.94 9.77 -2.06
CA ARG A 351 -2.89 8.29 -2.23
C ARG A 351 -1.95 7.80 -3.34
N ARG A 352 -1.90 8.48 -4.50
CA ARG A 352 -1.06 8.07 -5.64
C ARG A 352 0.43 8.27 -5.37
N ALA A 353 0.81 9.42 -4.78
CA ALA A 353 2.18 9.70 -4.40
C ALA A 353 2.68 8.73 -3.33
N ILE A 354 1.82 8.41 -2.36
CA ILE A 354 2.11 7.41 -1.31
C ILE A 354 2.33 6.03 -1.95
N LEU A 355 1.47 5.58 -2.86
CA LEU A 355 1.62 4.28 -3.54
C LEU A 355 2.92 4.19 -4.35
N ILE A 356 3.30 5.24 -5.06
CA ILE A 356 4.57 5.28 -5.80
C ILE A 356 5.76 5.22 -4.83
N ALA A 357 5.71 5.98 -3.73
CA ALA A 357 6.77 5.96 -2.72
C ALA A 357 6.94 4.58 -2.05
N VAL A 358 5.82 3.92 -1.71
CA VAL A 358 5.81 2.55 -1.14
C VAL A 358 6.37 1.56 -2.16
N TYR A 359 5.96 1.66 -3.42
CA TYR A 359 6.41 0.80 -4.50
C TYR A 359 7.93 0.91 -4.75
N THR A 360 8.44 2.14 -4.79
CA THR A 360 9.88 2.40 -5.00
C THR A 360 10.72 1.98 -3.81
N HIS A 361 10.20 2.17 -2.59
CA HIS A 361 10.86 1.68 -1.40
C HIS A 361 11.01 0.15 -1.42
N LEU A 362 9.92 -0.57 -1.73
CA LEU A 362 9.92 -2.04 -1.79
C LEU A 362 10.87 -2.62 -2.84
N LEU A 363 10.99 -1.95 -3.99
CA LEU A 363 11.88 -2.43 -5.06
C LEU A 363 13.36 -2.19 -4.79
N LEU A 364 13.72 -1.24 -3.94
CA LEU A 364 15.11 -0.75 -3.89
C LEU A 364 15.80 -0.93 -2.53
N LEU A 365 15.07 -0.96 -1.40
CA LEU A 365 15.66 -0.41 -0.18
C LEU A 365 15.91 -1.28 1.04
N ASP A 366 15.30 -2.45 1.28
CA ASP A 366 15.84 -3.35 2.32
C ASP A 366 15.05 -4.65 2.49
N GLY A 367 15.71 -5.79 2.29
CA GLY A 367 15.25 -7.05 2.89
C GLY A 367 15.62 -7.14 4.39
N GLY A 368 16.75 -6.55 4.81
CA GLY A 368 17.33 -6.83 6.13
C GLY A 368 16.83 -5.95 7.28
N SER A 369 16.66 -4.63 7.07
CA SER A 369 16.18 -3.74 8.16
C SER A 369 14.67 -3.87 8.44
N GLN A 370 13.93 -4.47 7.51
CA GLN A 370 12.48 -4.59 7.56
C GLN A 370 11.99 -5.71 8.50
N THR A 371 12.79 -6.77 8.69
CA THR A 371 12.48 -7.92 9.58
C THR A 371 12.08 -7.49 10.99
N TRP A 372 12.81 -6.54 11.58
CA TRP A 372 12.54 -6.05 12.94
C TRP A 372 11.27 -5.21 13.02
N TRP A 373 11.04 -4.34 12.03
CA TRP A 373 9.84 -3.53 11.95
C TRP A 373 8.57 -4.37 11.75
N ARG A 374 8.68 -5.55 11.13
CA ARG A 374 7.57 -6.51 11.04
C ARG A 374 7.19 -7.07 12.40
N TRP A 375 8.15 -7.43 13.24
CA TRP A 375 7.88 -7.89 14.60
C TRP A 375 7.25 -6.79 15.46
N VAL A 376 7.76 -5.56 15.35
CA VAL A 376 7.14 -4.38 15.99
C VAL A 376 5.71 -4.19 15.50
N ASN A 377 5.47 -4.35 14.20
CA ASN A 377 4.13 -4.24 13.62
C ASN A 377 3.16 -5.33 14.11
N ILE A 378 3.61 -6.58 14.25
CA ILE A 378 2.82 -7.65 14.87
C ILE A 378 2.45 -7.28 16.31
N ALA A 379 3.43 -6.82 17.10
CA ALA A 379 3.20 -6.40 18.48
C ALA A 379 2.21 -5.23 18.57
N LEU A 380 2.35 -4.23 17.70
CA LEU A 380 1.42 -3.11 17.62
C LEU A 380 0.01 -3.57 17.23
N LEU A 381 -0.13 -4.42 16.22
CA LEU A 381 -1.43 -4.95 15.80
C LEU A 381 -2.13 -5.70 16.93
N LEU A 382 -1.42 -6.58 17.64
CA LEU A 382 -1.99 -7.30 18.78
C LEU A 382 -2.32 -6.37 19.95
N SER A 383 -1.51 -5.34 20.19
CA SER A 383 -1.80 -4.33 21.21
C SER A 383 -3.04 -3.51 20.86
N VAL A 384 -3.19 -3.06 19.62
CA VAL A 384 -4.37 -2.31 19.17
C VAL A 384 -5.61 -3.19 19.21
N TRP A 385 -5.50 -4.45 18.78
CA TRP A 385 -6.60 -5.41 18.88
C TRP A 385 -6.99 -5.66 20.34
N SER A 386 -6.04 -5.86 21.24
CA SER A 386 -6.32 -5.98 22.67
C SER A 386 -7.03 -4.76 23.24
N LEU A 387 -6.62 -3.55 22.84
CA LEU A 387 -7.25 -2.31 23.29
C LEU A 387 -8.67 -2.19 22.75
N GLU A 388 -8.95 -2.61 21.52
CA GLU A 388 -10.30 -2.65 20.99
C GLU A 388 -11.20 -3.57 21.80
N LEU A 389 -10.75 -4.80 22.10
CA LEU A 389 -11.52 -5.74 22.92
C LEU A 389 -11.86 -5.19 24.31
N LEU A 390 -10.97 -4.34 24.85
CA LEU A 390 -11.12 -3.71 26.16
C LEU A 390 -11.95 -2.42 26.11
N LEU A 391 -11.75 -1.53 25.12
CA LEU A 391 -12.46 -0.26 25.02
C LEU A 391 -13.90 -0.43 24.54
N ASP A 392 -14.15 -1.45 23.73
CA ASP A 392 -15.51 -1.88 23.40
C ASP A 392 -16.23 -2.45 24.65
N ALA A 393 -15.54 -2.55 25.80
CA ALA A 393 -16.14 -2.91 27.09
C ALA A 393 -16.98 -1.87 27.78
N GLU A 394 -16.74 -0.61 27.49
CA GLU A 394 -17.39 0.50 28.20
C GLU A 394 -18.55 1.10 27.40
N GLY A 395 -18.83 0.58 26.19
CA GLY A 395 -19.79 1.17 25.24
C GLY A 395 -21.15 0.46 25.08
N ASP A 396 -21.37 -0.71 25.68
CA ASP A 396 -22.57 -1.55 25.43
C ASP A 396 -23.79 -1.20 26.32
N ASP A 397 -23.83 0.00 26.89
CA ASP A 397 -25.00 0.50 27.65
C ASP A 397 -25.71 1.69 26.98
N THR A 398 -25.39 2.02 25.71
CA THR A 398 -26.14 3.09 25.00
C THR A 398 -26.45 2.78 23.53
N ASP A 399 -27.61 2.17 23.31
CA ASP A 399 -28.71 2.75 22.50
C ASP A 399 -28.45 3.25 21.06
N SER A 400 -27.35 2.90 20.38
CA SER A 400 -27.06 3.38 19.01
C SER A 400 -27.21 2.32 17.91
N VAL A 401 -27.59 1.08 18.27
CA VAL A 401 -27.86 -0.02 17.33
C VAL A 401 -29.37 -0.32 17.19
N THR A 402 -30.23 0.41 17.90
CA THR A 402 -31.70 0.28 17.80
C THR A 402 -32.32 1.02 16.61
N ARG A 403 -31.55 1.75 15.78
CA ARG A 403 -32.12 2.54 14.67
C ARG A 403 -31.99 1.96 13.25
N TRP A 404 -31.30 0.84 13.04
CA TRP A 404 -31.20 0.26 11.69
C TRP A 404 -32.03 -1.02 11.47
N LYS A 405 -32.88 -1.38 12.43
CA LYS A 405 -33.96 -2.36 12.28
C LYS A 405 -35.14 -2.02 13.20
N VAL A 406 -35.90 -0.97 12.87
CA VAL A 406 -37.35 -0.97 13.12
C VAL A 406 -38.00 -0.16 11.99
N ASP A 407 -39.11 -0.69 11.48
CA ASP A 407 -40.19 0.08 10.89
C ASP A 407 -40.64 1.26 11.78
#